data_AF-A0A078JL55-F1
#
_entry.id   AF-A0A078JL55-F1
#
_cell.length_a   1.000
_cell.length_b   1.000
_cell.length_c   1.000
_cell.angle_alpha   90.00
_cell.angle_beta   90.00
_cell.angle_gamma   90.00
#
_symmetry.space_group_name_H-M   'P 1'
#
loop_
_entity.id
_entity.type
_entity.pdbx_description
1 polymer ?
#
loop_
_entity_poly.entity_id
_entity_poly.type
_entity_poly.pdbx_seq_one_letter_code
_entity_poly.pdbx_strand_id
1 'polypeptide(L)'
;MTSGAARYYLSLFADCPDSGRTLPFHALVSENRIGRLDISVHIARPRCSEEQPRLCRPTYTCSPLPRWPSSEMFAQRRFYTLNEHELRNTDWVRLYLDLAHSTCDRGMTDVSCILFFLHCCLFY
;
A
#
# COMPACT_ATOMS: atom_id res chain seq x y z
N MET A 1 -21.62 -8.82 -13.65
CA MET A 1 -21.49 -9.32 -12.25
C MET A 1 -20.00 -9.37 -11.93
N THR A 2 -19.48 -8.49 -11.09
CA THR A 2 -18.06 -8.53 -10.67
C THR A 2 -18.03 -8.42 -9.15
N SER A 3 -18.44 -9.50 -8.49
CA SER A 3 -18.19 -9.68 -7.06
C SER A 3 -16.72 -10.01 -6.90
N GLY A 4 -15.96 -9.09 -6.30
CA GLY A 4 -14.51 -9.20 -6.16
C GLY A 4 -13.99 -8.38 -4.99
N ALA A 5 -14.83 -8.15 -3.98
CA ALA A 5 -14.39 -7.51 -2.74
C ALA A 5 -13.94 -8.61 -1.77
N ALA A 6 -12.65 -8.68 -1.49
CA ALA A 6 -12.08 -9.66 -0.57
C ALA A 6 -11.46 -8.95 0.63
N ARG A 7 -11.59 -9.56 1.81
CA ARG A 7 -11.02 -9.04 3.05
C ARG A 7 -9.98 -10.02 3.58
N TYR A 8 -8.78 -9.51 3.81
CA TYR A 8 -7.64 -10.27 4.28
C TYR A 8 -7.28 -9.81 5.68
N TYR A 9 -7.43 -10.72 6.65
CA TYR A 9 -6.89 -10.53 8.00
C TYR A 9 -5.53 -11.22 8.07
N LEU A 10 -4.47 -10.42 8.09
CA LEU A 10 -3.09 -10.88 8.05
C LEU A 10 -2.51 -10.87 9.46
N SER A 11 -1.88 -11.98 9.86
CA SER A 11 -1.10 -12.10 11.08
C SER A 11 0.37 -12.32 10.72
N LEU A 12 1.23 -11.40 11.14
CA LEU A 12 2.57 -11.22 10.63
C LEU A 12 3.56 -10.94 11.77
N PHE A 13 4.83 -10.87 11.41
CA PHE A 13 5.91 -10.49 12.30
C PHE A 13 6.66 -9.28 11.73
N ALA A 14 6.89 -8.30 12.59
CA ALA A 14 7.47 -7.00 12.32
C ALA A 14 8.85 -6.90 12.97
N ASP A 15 9.91 -6.67 12.19
CA ASP A 15 11.22 -6.41 12.78
C ASP A 15 11.35 -4.93 13.14
N CYS A 16 11.57 -4.64 14.41
CA CYS A 16 11.78 -3.28 14.91
C CYS A 16 13.29 -2.99 15.01
N PRO A 17 13.89 -2.27 14.04
CA PRO A 17 15.33 -2.07 13.98
C PRO A 17 15.88 -1.38 15.23
N ASP A 18 15.15 -0.43 15.80
CA ASP A 18 15.59 0.33 16.99
C ASP A 18 15.72 -0.52 18.26
N SER A 19 14.95 -1.61 18.36
CA SER A 19 14.93 -2.49 19.53
C SER A 19 15.57 -3.86 19.28
N GLY A 20 15.86 -4.20 18.02
CA GLY A 20 16.31 -5.52 17.60
C GLY A 20 15.29 -6.64 17.86
N ARG A 21 14.02 -6.30 18.08
CA ARG A 21 12.96 -7.25 18.41
C ARG A 21 12.02 -7.46 17.24
N THR A 22 11.56 -8.68 17.09
CA THR A 22 10.46 -9.02 16.20
C THR A 22 9.14 -9.03 16.99
N LEU A 23 8.14 -8.27 16.52
CA LEU A 23 6.84 -8.13 17.19
C LEU A 23 5.71 -8.70 16.33
N PRO A 24 4.69 -9.34 16.92
CA PRO A 24 3.50 -9.74 16.18
C PRO A 24 2.76 -8.50 15.68
N PHE A 25 2.41 -8.49 14.39
CA PHE A 25 1.73 -7.38 13.72
C PHE A 25 0.51 -7.88 12.96
N HIS A 26 -0.61 -7.19 13.11
CA HIS A 26 -1.85 -7.57 12.45
C HIS A 26 -2.28 -6.48 11.49
N ALA A 27 -2.72 -6.90 10.30
CA ALA A 27 -3.27 -6.01 9.30
C ALA A 27 -4.64 -6.52 8.82
N LEU A 28 -5.57 -5.59 8.58
CA LEU A 28 -6.85 -5.88 7.94
C LEU A 28 -6.94 -5.06 6.66
N VAL A 29 -6.86 -5.74 5.53
CA VAL A 29 -6.87 -5.14 4.20
C VAL A 29 -8.13 -5.58 3.46
N SER A 30 -8.89 -4.62 2.94
CA SER A 30 -9.99 -4.87 2.01
C SER A 30 -9.50 -4.56 0.60
N GLU A 31 -9.60 -5.51 -0.30
CA GLU A 31 -9.60 -5.26 -1.73
C GLU A 31 -11.03 -4.94 -2.15
N ASN A 32 -11.23 -3.79 -2.78
CA ASN A 32 -12.58 -3.32 -3.15
C ASN A 32 -12.91 -3.67 -4.62
N ARG A 33 -11.91 -3.80 -5.50
CA ARG A 33 -12.07 -4.10 -6.92
C ARG A 33 -10.94 -4.97 -7.46
N ILE A 34 -11.29 -5.96 -8.28
CA ILE A 34 -10.32 -6.79 -9.00
C ILE A 34 -9.91 -6.09 -10.31
N GLY A 35 -8.65 -6.27 -10.70
CA GLY A 35 -8.09 -5.75 -11.96
C GLY A 35 -7.68 -4.27 -11.92
N ARG A 36 -7.77 -3.63 -10.75
CA ARG A 36 -7.27 -2.28 -10.47
C ARG A 36 -6.75 -2.23 -9.04
N LEU A 37 -5.78 -1.36 -8.77
CA LEU A 37 -5.32 -1.09 -7.41
C LEU A 37 -6.38 -0.26 -6.67
N ASP A 38 -7.30 -0.95 -5.99
CA ASP A 38 -8.32 -0.38 -5.11
C ASP A 38 -8.37 -1.18 -3.80
N ILE A 39 -7.54 -0.75 -2.85
CA ILE A 39 -7.37 -1.38 -1.54
C ILE A 39 -7.61 -0.40 -0.41
N SER A 40 -8.01 -0.90 0.75
CA SER A 40 -8.23 -0.13 1.97
C SER A 40 -7.67 -0.86 3.18
N VAL A 41 -6.83 -0.18 3.95
CA VAL A 41 -6.24 -0.74 5.17
C VAL A 41 -7.02 -0.22 6.38
N HIS A 42 -7.65 -1.13 7.12
CA HIS A 42 -8.49 -0.80 8.28
C HIS A 42 -7.78 -1.02 9.62
N ILE A 43 -6.80 -1.92 9.64
CA ILE A 43 -5.95 -2.21 10.80
C ILE A 43 -4.53 -2.34 10.27
N ALA A 44 -3.57 -1.69 10.92
CA ALA A 44 -2.13 -1.86 10.72
C ALA A 44 -1.44 -1.51 12.03
N ARG A 45 -1.24 -2.51 12.91
CA ARG A 45 -0.67 -2.27 14.25
C ARG A 45 -0.03 -3.52 14.86
N PRO A 46 0.88 -3.35 15.84
CA PRO A 46 1.34 -4.45 16.70
C PRO A 46 0.19 -5.07 17.49
N ARG A 47 0.20 -6.40 17.65
CA ARG A 47 -0.85 -7.16 18.36
C ARG A 47 -0.93 -6.81 19.85
N CYS A 48 0.18 -6.39 20.44
CA CYS A 48 0.27 -6.04 21.87
C CYS A 48 -0.11 -4.58 22.17
N SER A 49 -0.52 -3.78 21.17
CA SER A 49 -0.99 -2.42 21.43
C SER A 49 -2.45 -2.43 21.90
N GLU A 50 -2.70 -1.89 23.09
CA GLU A 50 -4.03 -1.69 23.66
C GLU A 50 -4.78 -0.50 23.04
N GLU A 51 -4.14 0.29 22.16
CA GLU A 51 -4.81 1.42 21.52
C GLU A 51 -6.02 0.91 20.72
N GLN A 52 -7.18 1.56 20.88
CA GLN A 52 -8.34 1.26 20.03
C GLN A 52 -8.01 1.62 18.58
N PRO A 53 -8.47 0.83 17.59
CA PRO A 53 -8.25 1.18 16.19
C PRO A 53 -8.87 2.55 15.94
N ARG A 54 -8.07 3.53 15.54
CA ARG A 54 -8.62 4.74 14.94
C ARG A 54 -9.29 4.30 13.66
N LEU A 55 -10.61 4.18 13.68
CA LEU A 55 -11.43 3.93 12.50
C LEU A 55 -11.34 5.18 11.61
N CYS A 56 -10.25 5.30 10.86
CA CYS A 56 -10.16 6.22 9.74
C CYS A 56 -11.21 5.73 8.75
N ARG A 57 -12.37 6.36 8.75
CA ARG A 57 -13.43 6.10 7.78
C ARG A 57 -12.97 6.76 6.50
N PRO A 58 -12.48 6.00 5.51
CA PRO A 58 -11.82 6.65 4.41
C PRO A 58 -12.85 7.32 3.52
N THR A 59 -12.71 8.62 3.33
CA THR A 59 -13.49 9.41 2.38
C THR A 59 -12.80 9.33 1.01
N TYR A 60 -12.83 8.15 0.38
CA TYR A 60 -12.43 8.06 -1.02
C TYR A 60 -13.59 8.56 -1.88
N THR A 61 -13.39 9.64 -2.63
CA THR A 61 -14.28 9.96 -3.72
C THR A 61 -13.87 9.09 -4.90
N CYS A 62 -14.82 8.34 -5.48
CA CYS A 62 -14.59 7.51 -6.66
C CYS A 62 -14.53 8.39 -7.93
N SER A 63 -13.69 9.43 -7.88
CA SER A 63 -13.40 10.26 -9.04
C SER A 63 -12.46 9.48 -9.98
N PRO A 64 -12.61 9.64 -11.30
CA PRO A 64 -11.67 9.07 -12.24
C PRO A 64 -10.26 9.60 -11.95
N LEU A 65 -9.25 8.70 -12.03
CA LEU A 65 -7.86 9.10 -11.88
C LEU A 65 -7.52 10.21 -12.88
N PRO A 66 -6.77 11.24 -12.48
CA PRO A 66 -6.36 12.30 -13.39
C PRO A 66 -5.47 11.73 -14.49
N ARG A 67 -5.50 12.37 -15.67
CA ARG A 67 -4.52 12.07 -16.72
C ARG A 67 -3.11 12.45 -16.27
N TRP A 68 -2.11 11.84 -16.91
CA TRP A 68 -0.73 12.24 -16.72
C TRP A 68 -0.57 13.75 -16.99
N PRO A 69 0.11 14.50 -16.11
CA PRO A 69 0.29 15.94 -16.27
C PRO A 69 1.09 16.28 -17.53
N SER A 70 0.72 17.37 -18.21
CA SER A 70 1.49 17.88 -19.36
C SER A 70 2.75 18.62 -18.91
N SER A 71 3.71 18.83 -19.82
CA SER A 71 4.93 19.61 -19.55
C SER A 71 4.62 21.04 -19.05
N GLU A 72 3.55 21.66 -19.55
CA GLU A 72 3.09 22.98 -19.10
C GLU A 72 2.61 22.95 -17.64
N MET A 73 1.99 21.85 -17.21
CA MET A 73 1.55 21.68 -15.83
C MET A 73 2.74 21.51 -14.87
N PHE A 74 3.82 20.86 -15.30
CA PHE A 74 5.06 20.80 -14.53
C PHE A 74 5.70 22.19 -14.36
N ALA A 75 5.62 23.05 -15.38
CA ALA A 75 6.13 24.42 -15.31
C ALA A 75 5.42 25.27 -14.23
N GLN A 76 4.17 24.94 -13.89
CA GLN A 76 3.40 25.60 -12.83
C GLN A 76 3.85 25.22 -11.40
N ARG A 77 4.90 24.40 -11.24
CA ARG A 77 5.43 23.93 -9.94
C ARG A 77 4.38 23.28 -9.02
N ARG A 78 3.31 22.74 -9.63
CA ARG A 78 2.25 22.00 -8.93
C ARG A 78 2.58 20.53 -8.71
N PHE A 79 3.63 20.04 -9.36
CA PHE A 79 4.02 18.63 -9.37
C PHE A 79 5.46 18.48 -8.89
N TYR A 80 5.68 17.45 -8.09
CA TYR A 80 7.01 17.03 -7.68
C TYR A 80 7.52 15.96 -8.65
N THR A 81 8.72 16.17 -9.21
CA THR A 81 9.37 15.17 -10.04
C THR A 81 10.43 14.48 -9.20
N LEU A 82 10.20 13.20 -8.89
CA LEU A 82 11.18 12.36 -8.21
C LEU A 82 12.38 12.13 -9.12
N ASN A 83 13.58 12.33 -8.58
CA ASN A 83 14.78 11.89 -9.26
C ASN A 83 15.04 10.39 -9.02
N GLU A 84 16.00 9.82 -9.76
CA GLU A 84 16.29 8.38 -9.67
C GLU A 84 16.79 7.95 -8.28
N HIS A 85 17.59 8.78 -7.61
CA HIS A 85 18.09 8.49 -6.27
C HIS A 85 16.96 8.48 -5.25
N GLU A 86 16.02 9.42 -5.32
CA GLU A 86 14.83 9.46 -4.47
C GLU A 86 13.93 8.25 -4.72
N LEU A 87 13.66 7.95 -5.99
CA LEU A 87 12.88 6.76 -6.36
C LEU A 87 13.53 5.49 -5.80
N ARG A 88 14.86 5.43 -5.77
CA ARG A 88 15.59 4.27 -5.26
C ARG A 88 15.63 4.15 -3.74
N ASN A 89 15.43 5.26 -3.02
CA ASN A 89 15.50 5.29 -1.56
C ASN A 89 14.12 5.49 -0.90
N THR A 90 13.06 5.53 -1.70
CA THR A 90 11.69 5.73 -1.23
C THR A 90 10.89 4.45 -1.45
N ASP A 91 11.02 3.50 -0.52
CA ASP A 91 10.46 2.14 -0.68
C ASP A 91 8.93 2.13 -0.85
N TRP A 92 8.22 3.06 -0.22
CA TRP A 92 6.78 3.16 -0.38
C TRP A 92 6.36 3.50 -1.82
N VAL A 93 7.13 4.30 -2.57
CA VAL A 93 6.81 4.61 -3.98
C VAL A 93 6.93 3.35 -4.83
N ARG A 94 8.01 2.58 -4.65
CA ARG A 94 8.20 1.29 -5.31
C ARG A 94 7.07 0.33 -4.97
N LEU A 95 6.66 0.28 -3.71
CA LEU A 95 5.55 -0.55 -3.30
C LEU A 95 4.26 -0.25 -4.08
N TYR A 96 3.90 1.03 -4.23
CA TYR A 96 2.70 1.37 -5.01
C TYR A 96 2.82 0.96 -6.48
N LEU A 97 4.02 1.03 -7.07
CA LEU A 97 4.27 0.57 -8.44
C LEU A 97 4.12 -0.95 -8.56
N ASP A 98 4.70 -1.71 -7.63
CA ASP A 98 4.63 -3.17 -7.63
C ASP A 98 3.19 -3.66 -7.43
N LEU A 99 2.44 -3.01 -6.52
CA LEU A 99 1.01 -3.29 -6.33
C LEU A 99 0.18 -2.98 -7.57
N ALA A 100 0.43 -1.84 -8.21
CA ALA A 100 -0.28 -1.47 -9.44
C ALA A 100 -0.01 -2.50 -10.54
N HIS A 101 1.25 -2.91 -10.70
CA HIS A 101 1.66 -3.95 -11.64
C HIS A 101 0.99 -5.30 -11.34
N SER A 102 1.03 -5.76 -10.07
CA SER A 102 0.44 -7.04 -9.67
C SER A 102 -1.08 -7.08 -9.83
N THR A 103 -1.76 -5.93 -9.72
CA THR A 103 -3.22 -5.88 -9.95
C THR A 103 -3.61 -6.03 -11.44
N CYS A 104 -2.71 -5.66 -12.35
CA CYS A 104 -2.89 -5.78 -13.79
C CYS A 104 -2.59 -7.19 -14.31
N ASP A 105 -1.64 -7.89 -13.69
CA ASP A 105 -1.28 -9.28 -14.02
C ASP A 105 -1.31 -10.18 -12.79
N ARG A 106 -2.53 -10.65 -12.45
CA ARG A 106 -2.77 -11.56 -11.33
C ARG A 106 -2.43 -13.02 -11.64
N GLY A 107 -1.92 -13.30 -12.85
CA GLY A 107 -1.44 -14.61 -13.24
C GLY A 107 -0.09 -14.98 -12.62
N MET A 108 0.60 -14.03 -11.99
CA MET A 108 1.82 -14.30 -11.23
C MET A 108 1.46 -14.99 -9.90
N THR A 109 1.58 -16.31 -9.88
CA THR A 109 1.39 -17.20 -8.73
C THR A 109 2.47 -17.09 -7.65
N ASP A 110 3.19 -15.96 -7.59
CA ASP A 110 4.31 -15.82 -6.68
C ASP A 110 3.89 -15.01 -5.44
N VAL A 111 3.88 -15.72 -4.30
CA VAL A 111 3.65 -15.25 -2.93
C VAL A 111 4.51 -14.01 -2.59
N SER A 112 5.54 -13.75 -3.39
CA SER A 112 6.43 -12.60 -3.41
C SER A 112 5.74 -11.22 -3.40
N CYS A 113 4.61 -11.01 -4.10
CA CYS A 113 3.96 -9.69 -4.14
C CYS A 113 3.32 -9.30 -2.79
N ILE A 114 2.82 -10.28 -2.03
CA ILE A 114 2.22 -10.04 -0.70
C ILE A 114 3.31 -9.79 0.34
N LEU A 115 4.46 -10.47 0.22
CA LEU A 115 5.62 -10.28 1.10
C LEU A 115 6.25 -8.88 0.95
N PHE A 116 6.34 -8.34 -0.27
CA PHE A 116 6.89 -7.00 -0.52
C PHE A 116 6.03 -5.89 0.13
N PHE A 117 4.71 -6.06 0.08
CA PHE A 117 3.74 -5.17 0.73
C PHE A 117 3.94 -5.05 2.24
N LEU A 118 4.28 -6.16 2.87
CA LEU A 118 4.43 -6.21 4.32
C LEU A 118 5.77 -5.65 4.77
N HIS A 119 6.85 -5.88 4.00
CA HIS A 119 8.14 -5.26 4.28
C HIS A 119 7.99 -3.73 4.35
N CYS A 120 7.34 -3.09 3.38
CA CYS A 120 7.23 -1.63 3.34
C CYS A 120 6.32 -1.02 4.42
N CYS A 121 5.28 -1.73 4.90
CA CYS A 121 4.47 -1.28 6.03
C CYS A 121 5.18 -1.42 7.38
N LEU A 122 6.31 -2.11 7.45
CA LEU A 122 7.09 -2.35 8.67
C LEU A 122 8.26 -1.38 8.86
N PHE A 123 8.57 -0.54 7.85
CA PHE A 123 9.60 0.50 7.92
C PHE A 123 9.06 1.90 8.25
N TYR A 124 7.89 1.99 8.90
CA TYR A 124 7.37 3.22 9.48
C TYR A 124 6.84 3.00 10.89
#